data_AF-A0A8D2EU79-F1
#
_entry.id   AF-A0A8D2EU79-F1
#
_cell.length_a   1.000
_cell.length_b   1.000
_cell.length_c   1.000
_cell.angle_alpha   90.00
_cell.angle_beta   90.00
_cell.angle_gamma   90.00
#
_symmetry.space_group_name_H-M   'P 1'
#
loop_
_entity.id
_entity.type
_entity.pdbx_description
1 polymer ?
#
loop_
_entity_poly.entity_id
_entity_poly.type
_entity_poly.pdbx_seq_one_letter_code
_entity_poly.pdbx_strand_id
1 'polypeptide(L)'
;MEVLVAETTSQQERLQAIAEKRKRQAEIENKRRQLEDERRQLQHLKSKALRERWLLEGTPSSASEGDEDLRRQMQEDEQKTRLLEDSVSRLEKEIEVLEHGDSAPAAAKENAVAPSPVRAPAPSPAKEERKTEVVMNSQQVRG
;
A
#
# COMPACT_ATOMS: atom_id res chain seq x y z
N MET A 1 1.78 14.25 48.31
CA MET A 1 0.80 13.36 47.65
C MET A 1 0.49 13.78 46.21
N GLU A 2 0.67 15.04 45.82
CA GLU A 2 0.32 15.57 44.49
C GLU A 2 1.19 15.02 43.33
N VAL A 3 2.48 14.75 43.59
CA VAL A 3 3.43 14.26 42.55
C VAL A 3 3.07 12.87 42.03
N LEU A 4 2.61 11.97 42.93
CA LEU A 4 2.18 10.62 42.55
C LEU A 4 0.91 10.65 41.67
N VAL A 5 -0.01 11.58 41.94
CA VAL A 5 -1.23 11.72 41.14
C VAL A 5 -0.89 12.19 39.72
N ALA A 6 -0.01 13.19 39.58
CA ALA A 6 0.43 13.70 38.28
C ALA A 6 1.19 12.66 37.44
N GLU A 7 2.03 11.82 38.08
CA GLU A 7 2.70 10.71 37.40
C GLU A 7 1.69 9.64 36.93
N THR A 8 0.70 9.30 37.75
CA THR A 8 -0.32 8.32 37.37
C THR A 8 -1.22 8.80 36.23
N THR A 9 -1.57 10.10 36.20
CA THR A 9 -2.34 10.67 35.08
C THR A 9 -1.52 10.65 33.79
N SER A 10 -0.22 10.99 33.85
CA SER A 10 0.66 10.94 32.68
C SER A 10 0.83 9.50 32.13
N GLN A 11 0.96 8.51 33.02
CA GLN A 11 1.00 7.11 32.62
C GLN A 11 -0.30 6.65 31.96
N GLN A 12 -1.45 7.07 32.49
CA GLN A 12 -2.76 6.76 31.93
C GLN A 12 -2.93 7.41 30.54
N GLU A 13 -2.55 8.67 30.37
CA GLU A 13 -2.57 9.37 29.08
C GLU A 13 -1.68 8.68 28.04
N ARG A 14 -0.48 8.23 28.45
CA ARG A 14 0.41 7.47 27.56
C ARG A 14 -0.21 6.14 27.12
N LEU A 15 -0.85 5.41 28.03
CA LEU A 15 -1.53 4.16 27.70
C LEU A 15 -2.72 4.41 26.76
N GLN A 16 -3.48 5.48 26.99
CA GLN A 16 -4.59 5.89 26.13
C GLN A 16 -4.08 6.25 24.73
N ALA A 17 -3.01 7.04 24.60
CA ALA A 17 -2.42 7.40 23.31
C ALA A 17 -1.93 6.16 22.53
N ILE A 18 -1.37 5.16 23.21
CA ILE A 18 -0.99 3.88 22.58
C ILE A 18 -2.22 3.11 22.09
N ALA A 19 -3.28 3.05 22.88
CA ALA A 19 -4.52 2.37 22.49
C ALA A 19 -5.17 3.06 21.27
N GLU A 20 -5.23 4.39 21.27
CA GLU A 20 -5.77 5.17 20.15
C GLU A 20 -4.91 5.01 18.89
N LYS A 21 -3.58 5.02 19.02
CA LYS A 21 -2.67 4.76 17.90
C LYS A 21 -2.89 3.38 17.30
N ARG A 22 -3.02 2.34 18.14
CA ARG A 22 -3.32 0.97 17.69
C ARG A 22 -4.66 0.86 17.00
N LYS A 23 -5.70 1.52 17.54
CA LYS A 23 -7.04 1.56 16.94
C LYS A 23 -7.00 2.20 15.55
N ARG A 24 -6.34 3.37 15.42
CA ARG A 24 -6.16 4.03 14.11
C ARG A 24 -5.38 3.17 13.12
N GLN A 25 -4.29 2.55 13.57
CA GLN A 25 -3.49 1.68 12.71
C GLN A 25 -4.32 0.50 12.17
N ALA A 26 -5.13 -0.12 13.02
CA ALA A 26 -6.04 -1.19 12.60
C ALA A 26 -7.09 -0.69 11.58
N GLU A 27 -7.59 0.53 11.74
CA GLU A 27 -8.54 1.13 10.79
C GLU A 27 -7.90 1.39 9.42
N ILE A 28 -6.68 1.94 9.38
CA ILE A 28 -5.92 2.15 8.12
C ILE A 28 -5.70 0.82 7.41
N GLU A 29 -5.24 -0.20 8.13
CA GLU A 29 -5.03 -1.53 7.56
C GLU A 29 -6.32 -2.15 7.04
N ASN A 30 -7.44 -1.96 7.75
CA ASN A 30 -8.74 -2.46 7.31
C ASN A 30 -9.18 -1.77 6.01
N LYS A 31 -9.10 -0.44 5.94
CA LYS A 31 -9.45 0.30 4.72
C LYS A 31 -8.52 -0.05 3.54
N ARG A 32 -7.23 -0.26 3.79
CA ARG A 32 -6.27 -0.72 2.76
C ARG A 32 -6.65 -2.10 2.21
N ARG A 33 -7.04 -3.05 3.08
CA ARG A 33 -7.56 -4.36 2.63
C ARG A 33 -8.83 -4.21 1.79
N GLN A 34 -9.76 -3.37 2.24
CA GLN A 34 -11.00 -3.10 1.50
C GLN A 34 -10.70 -2.50 0.11
N LEU A 35 -9.77 -1.54 0.04
CA LEU A 35 -9.34 -0.93 -1.21
C LEU A 35 -8.78 -1.98 -2.18
N GLU A 36 -7.94 -2.89 -1.70
CA GLU A 36 -7.40 -3.97 -2.53
C GLU A 36 -8.50 -4.91 -3.05
N ASP A 37 -9.48 -5.24 -2.21
CA ASP A 37 -10.60 -6.10 -2.61
C ASP A 37 -11.51 -5.42 -3.63
N GLU A 38 -11.83 -4.13 -3.45
CA GLU A 38 -12.60 -3.36 -4.44
C GLU A 38 -11.84 -3.21 -5.75
N ARG A 39 -10.50 -3.02 -5.72
CA ARG A 39 -9.67 -3.02 -6.93
C ARG A 39 -9.69 -4.38 -7.64
N ARG A 40 -9.66 -5.50 -6.91
CA ARG A 40 -9.81 -6.85 -7.50
C ARG A 40 -11.18 -7.03 -8.13
N GLN A 41 -12.25 -6.60 -7.46
CA GLN A 41 -13.60 -6.64 -8.01
C GLN A 41 -13.73 -5.79 -9.28
N LEU A 42 -13.14 -4.59 -9.28
CA LEU A 42 -13.10 -3.73 -10.44
C LEU A 42 -12.40 -4.39 -11.63
N GLN A 43 -11.26 -5.05 -11.40
CA GLN A 43 -10.58 -5.81 -12.45
C GLN A 43 -11.43 -6.98 -12.96
N HIS A 44 -12.12 -7.68 -12.06
CA HIS A 44 -13.01 -8.77 -12.45
C HIS A 44 -14.15 -8.27 -13.34
N LEU A 45 -14.83 -7.18 -12.96
CA LEU A 45 -15.88 -6.57 -13.77
C LEU A 45 -15.36 -6.06 -15.11
N LYS A 46 -14.18 -5.43 -15.16
CA LYS A 46 -13.54 -5.01 -16.41
C LYS A 46 -13.27 -6.20 -17.34
N SER A 47 -12.77 -7.30 -16.80
CA SER A 47 -12.54 -8.54 -17.56
C SER A 47 -13.86 -9.17 -18.02
N LYS A 48 -14.88 -9.18 -17.16
CA LYS A 48 -16.22 -9.68 -17.48
C LYS A 48 -16.87 -8.88 -18.62
N ALA A 49 -16.90 -7.55 -18.52
CA ALA A 49 -17.47 -6.68 -19.53
C ALA A 49 -16.75 -6.79 -20.89
N LEU A 50 -15.42 -6.98 -20.89
CA LEU A 50 -14.67 -7.25 -22.12
C LEU A 50 -15.07 -8.58 -22.76
N ARG A 51 -15.21 -9.64 -21.95
CA ARG A 51 -15.63 -10.96 -22.44
C ARG A 51 -17.03 -10.89 -23.04
N GLU A 52 -17.98 -10.24 -22.36
CA GLU A 52 -19.36 -10.11 -22.83
C GLU A 52 -19.44 -9.31 -24.14
N ARG A 53 -18.66 -8.24 -24.27
CA ARG A 53 -18.54 -7.50 -25.54
C ARG A 53 -18.06 -8.40 -26.69
N TRP A 54 -17.06 -9.25 -26.46
CA TRP A 54 -16.58 -10.17 -27.50
C TRP A 54 -17.57 -11.28 -27.81
N LEU A 55 -18.35 -11.76 -26.84
CA LEU A 55 -19.41 -12.74 -27.09
C LEU A 55 -20.48 -12.17 -28.03
N LEU A 56 -20.89 -10.92 -27.83
CA LEU A 56 -21.85 -10.21 -28.69
C LEU A 56 -21.29 -9.96 -30.10
N GLU A 57 -20.04 -9.53 -30.20
CA GLU A 57 -19.39 -9.22 -31.49
C GLU A 57 -19.13 -10.49 -32.33
N GLY A 58 -18.95 -11.64 -31.68
CA GLY A 58 -18.71 -12.94 -32.34
C GLY A 58 -19.96 -13.67 -32.86
N THR A 59 -21.16 -13.26 -32.45
CA THR A 59 -22.42 -13.82 -32.94
C THR A 59 -23.00 -12.94 -34.06
N PRO A 60 -22.99 -13.37 -35.33
CA PRO A 60 -23.62 -12.61 -36.40
C PRO A 60 -25.14 -12.66 -36.21
N SER A 61 -25.69 -11.57 -35.66
CA SER A 61 -27.10 -11.20 -35.69
C SER A 61 -28.08 -12.34 -35.41
N SER A 62 -28.48 -12.47 -34.15
CA SER A 62 -29.87 -12.77 -33.85
C SER A 62 -30.28 -11.86 -32.72
N ALA A 63 -31.18 -10.92 -33.01
CA ALA A 63 -31.94 -10.13 -32.03
C ALA A 63 -32.90 -11.08 -31.27
N SER A 64 -32.31 -12.07 -30.61
CA SER A 64 -32.93 -13.04 -29.73
C SER A 64 -32.93 -12.44 -28.32
N GLU A 65 -33.90 -12.81 -27.47
CA GLU A 65 -34.01 -12.34 -26.09
C GLU A 65 -32.69 -12.43 -25.30
N GLY A 66 -31.83 -13.42 -25.62
CA GLY A 66 -30.50 -13.56 -24.99
C GLY A 66 -29.51 -12.40 -25.29
N ASP A 67 -29.67 -11.68 -26.41
CA ASP A 67 -28.87 -10.49 -26.73
C ASP A 67 -29.31 -9.29 -25.87
N GLU A 68 -30.61 -9.15 -25.67
CA GLU A 68 -31.19 -8.07 -24.85
C GLU A 68 -30.85 -8.24 -23.36
N ASP A 69 -30.89 -9.47 -22.85
CA ASP A 69 -30.45 -9.80 -21.49
C ASP A 69 -28.95 -9.54 -21.30
N LEU A 70 -28.12 -9.89 -22.29
CA LEU A 70 -26.68 -9.64 -22.22
C LEU A 70 -26.37 -8.13 -22.26
N ARG A 71 -27.08 -7.35 -23.07
CA ARG A 71 -27.00 -5.88 -23.07
C ARG A 71 -27.40 -5.27 -21.74
N ARG A 72 -28.49 -5.76 -21.13
CA ARG A 72 -28.92 -5.31 -19.80
C ARG A 72 -27.87 -5.63 -18.75
N GLN A 73 -27.32 -6.85 -18.75
CA GLN A 73 -26.28 -7.27 -17.82
C GLN A 73 -25.02 -6.41 -17.95
N MET A 74 -24.61 -6.08 -19.18
CA MET A 74 -23.48 -5.18 -19.43
C MET A 74 -23.75 -3.78 -18.85
N GLN A 75 -24.94 -3.22 -19.04
CA GLN A 75 -25.29 -1.91 -18.50
C GLN A 75 -25.30 -1.89 -16.96
N GLU A 76 -25.74 -2.97 -16.32
CA GLU A 76 -25.65 -3.12 -14.87
C GLU A 76 -24.20 -3.22 -14.40
N ASP A 77 -23.37 -4.00 -15.10
CA ASP A 77 -21.97 -4.19 -14.73
C ASP A 77 -21.15 -2.92 -14.96
N GLU A 78 -21.48 -2.12 -15.97
CA GLU A 78 -20.94 -0.77 -16.14
C GLU A 78 -21.31 0.14 -14.97
N GLN A 79 -22.56 0.10 -14.51
CA GLN A 79 -22.98 0.87 -13.32
C GLN A 79 -22.24 0.40 -12.07
N LYS A 80 -22.12 -0.91 -11.84
CA LYS A 80 -21.35 -1.47 -10.71
C LYS A 80 -19.88 -1.06 -10.79
N THR A 81 -19.29 -1.04 -11.99
CA THR A 81 -17.91 -0.59 -12.23
C THR A 81 -17.75 0.86 -11.79
N ARG A 82 -18.65 1.76 -12.21
CA ARG A 82 -18.62 3.17 -11.80
C ARG A 82 -18.70 3.35 -10.29
N LEU A 83 -19.63 2.63 -9.64
CA LEU A 83 -19.78 2.66 -8.18
C LEU A 83 -18.53 2.17 -7.45
N LEU A 84 -17.88 1.12 -7.95
CA LEU A 84 -16.61 0.64 -7.40
C LEU A 84 -15.46 1.63 -7.64
N GLU A 85 -15.39 2.29 -8.79
CA GLU A 85 -14.38 3.34 -9.05
C GLU A 85 -14.54 4.52 -8.10
N ASP A 86 -15.77 4.93 -7.83
CA ASP A 86 -16.10 5.96 -6.84
C ASP A 86 -15.73 5.52 -5.42
N SER A 87 -16.03 4.27 -5.06
CA SER A 87 -15.72 3.70 -3.75
C SER A 87 -14.21 3.58 -3.53
N VAL A 88 -13.46 3.08 -4.52
CA VAL A 88 -11.99 3.03 -4.54
C VAL A 88 -11.41 4.43 -4.33
N SER A 89 -11.87 5.42 -5.11
CA SER A 89 -11.39 6.81 -4.99
C SER A 89 -11.66 7.40 -3.61
N ARG A 90 -12.84 7.10 -3.04
CA ARG A 90 -13.19 7.51 -1.67
C ARG A 90 -12.29 6.85 -0.63
N LEU A 91 -12.08 5.54 -0.72
CA LEU A 91 -11.23 4.79 0.21
C LEU A 91 -9.78 5.26 0.15
N GLU A 92 -9.24 5.52 -1.05
CA GLU A 92 -7.92 6.11 -1.23
C GLU A 92 -7.79 7.43 -0.48
N LYS A 93 -8.77 8.32 -0.64
CA LYS A 93 -8.79 9.61 0.05
C LYS A 93 -8.96 9.48 1.56
N GLU A 94 -9.81 8.56 2.02
CA GLU A 94 -9.98 8.29 3.45
C GLU A 94 -8.71 7.72 4.08
N ILE A 95 -8.00 6.83 3.40
CA ILE A 95 -6.69 6.31 3.82
C ILE A 95 -5.67 7.44 3.85
N GLU A 96 -5.60 8.27 2.81
CA GLU A 96 -4.69 9.42 2.75
C GLU A 96 -4.92 10.39 3.93
N VAL A 97 -6.17 10.71 4.25
CA VAL A 97 -6.51 11.58 5.39
C VAL A 97 -6.12 10.93 6.72
N LEU A 98 -6.35 9.62 6.88
CA LEU A 98 -5.96 8.90 8.10
C LEU A 98 -4.42 8.81 8.26
N GLU A 99 -3.66 8.80 7.17
CA GLU A 99 -2.20 8.73 7.16
C GLU A 99 -1.54 10.11 7.32
N HIS A 100 -2.07 11.15 6.67
CA HIS A 100 -1.45 12.48 6.59
C HIS A 100 -2.05 13.50 7.57
N GLY A 101 -3.24 13.26 8.10
CA GLY A 101 -3.76 13.98 9.27
C GLY A 101 -2.86 13.83 10.51
N ASP A 102 -1.80 13.02 10.40
CA ASP A 102 -0.81 12.68 11.41
C ASP A 102 0.55 13.39 11.22
N SER A 103 0.62 14.52 10.48
CA SER A 103 1.83 15.39 10.50
C SER A 103 1.94 16.18 11.83
N ALA A 104 2.27 15.43 12.88
CA ALA A 104 3.07 15.77 14.07
C ALA A 104 2.49 16.72 15.16
N PRO A 105 3.05 16.73 16.40
CA PRO A 105 4.19 15.95 16.91
C PRO A 105 3.89 15.17 18.22
N ALA A 106 4.43 13.96 18.35
CA ALA A 106 4.85 13.48 19.66
C ALA A 106 6.18 14.19 20.00
N ALA A 107 6.15 14.96 21.08
CA ALA A 107 7.13 15.96 21.51
C ALA A 107 8.61 15.54 21.51
N ALA A 108 9.44 16.56 21.33
CA ALA A 108 10.88 16.55 21.35
C ALA A 108 11.50 16.55 22.77
N LYS A 109 12.78 16.12 22.81
CA LYS A 109 13.83 16.29 23.85
C LYS A 109 13.67 15.40 25.08
N GLU A 110 14.68 14.60 25.47
CA GLU A 110 16.07 14.94 25.79
C GLU A 110 16.92 13.66 25.64
N ASN A 111 18.02 13.61 24.86
CA ASN A 111 19.34 14.03 25.34
C ASN A 111 20.29 14.21 24.15
N ALA A 112 20.72 15.44 23.92
CA ALA A 112 21.91 15.75 23.14
C ALA A 112 22.88 16.46 24.09
N VAL A 113 24.19 16.24 23.86
CA VAL A 113 25.38 16.85 24.49
C VAL A 113 26.09 15.96 25.52
N ALA A 114 27.12 15.23 25.07
CA ALA A 114 28.49 15.77 25.14
C ALA A 114 29.48 15.03 24.20
N PRO A 115 30.47 15.75 23.62
CA PRO A 115 31.45 15.26 22.65
C PRO A 115 32.78 14.77 23.27
N SER A 116 33.43 13.79 22.61
CA SER A 116 34.87 13.45 22.45
C SER A 116 35.90 13.71 23.60
N PRO A 117 36.92 12.84 23.79
CA PRO A 117 38.14 12.98 22.99
C PRO A 117 38.92 11.69 22.66
N VAL A 118 39.45 11.68 21.42
CA VAL A 118 40.83 11.30 21.06
C VAL A 118 41.43 10.04 21.70
N ARG A 119 41.52 8.97 20.91
CA ARG A 119 42.72 8.12 20.92
C ARG A 119 43.20 7.96 19.48
N ALA A 120 44.18 8.79 19.14
CA ALA A 120 44.91 8.77 17.88
C ALA A 120 45.96 7.61 17.87
N PRO A 121 46.88 7.54 16.90
CA PRO A 121 46.87 6.56 15.82
C PRO A 121 48.06 5.58 15.92
N ALA A 122 47.99 4.42 15.27
CA ALA A 122 49.20 3.66 14.92
C ALA A 122 48.93 2.62 13.81
N PRO A 123 49.95 2.24 13.01
CA PRO A 123 49.79 2.02 11.57
C PRO A 123 50.17 0.61 11.05
N SER A 124 49.69 0.32 9.84
CA SER A 124 50.29 -0.54 8.78
C SER A 124 50.23 -2.08 8.92
N PRO A 125 50.60 -2.86 7.88
CA PRO A 125 50.01 -2.95 6.52
C PRO A 125 49.86 -4.42 6.03
N ALA A 126 48.93 -4.74 5.13
CA ALA A 126 49.14 -5.87 4.19
C ALA A 126 48.13 -5.81 3.03
N LYS A 127 48.69 -5.87 1.83
CA LYS A 127 48.04 -5.87 0.52
C LYS A 127 47.24 -7.16 0.34
N GLU A 128 46.09 -7.11 -0.32
CA GLU A 128 45.83 -8.01 -1.46
C GLU A 128 44.64 -7.48 -2.28
N GLU A 129 44.97 -6.76 -3.35
CA GLU A 129 44.10 -6.68 -4.53
C GLU A 129 43.92 -8.09 -5.10
N ARG A 130 42.68 -8.53 -5.31
CA ARG A 130 42.36 -9.42 -6.43
C ARG A 130 41.19 -8.89 -7.21
N LYS A 131 41.57 -8.11 -8.22
CA LYS A 131 40.88 -7.92 -9.48
C LYS A 131 40.93 -9.23 -10.27
N THR A 132 39.78 -9.79 -10.62
CA THR A 132 39.59 -10.80 -11.69
C THR A 132 38.19 -10.51 -12.26
N GLU A 133 38.05 -9.63 -13.25
CA GLU A 133 38.24 -9.86 -14.69
C GLU A 133 37.78 -11.23 -15.23
N VAL A 134 36.72 -11.14 -16.04
CA VAL A 134 36.48 -11.84 -17.31
C VAL A 134 36.12 -13.32 -17.25
N VAL A 135 34.93 -13.66 -17.77
CA VAL A 135 34.77 -14.38 -19.05
C VAL A 135 33.33 -14.19 -19.56
N MET A 136 33.22 -13.64 -20.77
CA MET A 136 32.02 -13.64 -21.62
C MET A 136 31.72 -15.08 -22.03
N ASN A 137 30.49 -15.55 -21.81
CA ASN A 137 30.03 -16.82 -22.35
C ASN A 137 29.36 -16.58 -23.71
N SER A 138 30.17 -16.73 -24.77
CA SER A 138 29.72 -16.81 -26.16
C SER A 138 29.38 -18.26 -26.48
N GLN A 139 28.11 -18.55 -26.78
CA GLN A 139 27.76 -19.73 -27.58
C GLN A 139 26.74 -19.35 -28.65
N GLN A 140 27.30 -19.04 -29.82
CA GLN A 140 26.66 -19.21 -31.12
C GLN A 140 27.18 -20.55 -31.66
N VAL A 141 26.29 -21.51 -31.91
CA VAL A 141 26.61 -22.68 -32.73
C VAL A 141 25.50 -22.82 -33.77
N ARG A 142 25.89 -22.61 -35.02
CA ARG A 142 25.10 -22.94 -36.21
C ARG A 142 24.98 -24.45 -36.33
N GLY A 143 23.82 -24.91 -36.81
CA GLY A 143 23.58 -26.20 -37.43
C GLY A 143 22.39 -26.04 -38.35
#